data_AF-G4YHT1-F1
#
_entry.id   AF-G4YHT1-F1
#
_cell.length_a   1.000
_cell.length_b   1.000
_cell.length_c   1.000
_cell.angle_alpha   90.00
_cell.angle_beta   90.00
_cell.angle_gamma   90.00
#
_symmetry.space_group_name_H-M   'P 1'
#
loop_
_entity.id
_entity.type
_entity.pdbx_description
1 polymer ?
#
loop_
_entity_poly.entity_id
_entity_poly.type
_entity_poly.pdbx_seq_one_letter_code
_entity_poly.pdbx_strand_id
1 'polypeptide(L)'
;MDATSSTLNAKQRRKLLREQQRKQAEGTVATATTDIKQEASEPVKEEAVAQSKPVKNEAQDGGAQLNAKERRRLARLEKQTLNAQQRRLLKRQAKRKAEGVEELKPPVKKQKKARKQKTDEDGKPAKSIHLTLFVGQLPFRATEESIRKHFAEAGDIKLRMLTDKKTKKFKGTAFIEVKDSKALGAALSRHHTLLQGRRINVELTAGGGGNKSENRRNKIDTMRKKQSDVQVEKTKALIQKHIDGREYKLQKDDVDERMIDFLSWFDYETAKKALEEYNRCVSDRVNNRKAFFMGILKRFRQTDGVE
;
A
#
# COMPACT_ATOMS: atom_id res chain seq x y z
N MET A 1 -61.08 1.35 16.92
CA MET A 1 -61.00 2.61 16.16
C MET A 1 -59.97 3.47 16.85
N ASP A 2 -58.81 3.70 16.24
CA ASP A 2 -58.25 5.06 16.20
C ASP A 2 -57.11 5.14 15.20
N ALA A 3 -57.30 6.09 14.29
CA ALA A 3 -56.56 6.29 13.07
C ALA A 3 -55.56 7.42 13.27
N THR A 4 -54.26 7.12 13.33
CA THR A 4 -53.19 8.10 13.04
C THR A 4 -51.89 7.43 12.52
N SER A 5 -52.01 6.34 11.76
CA SER A 5 -50.87 5.82 10.97
C SER A 5 -50.79 6.53 9.61
N SER A 6 -50.54 7.83 9.60
CA SER A 6 -50.20 8.57 8.38
C SER A 6 -49.29 9.76 8.70
N THR A 7 -48.23 9.91 7.91
CA THR A 7 -47.18 10.96 7.92
C THR A 7 -46.01 10.85 8.93
N LEU A 8 -45.40 9.66 9.05
CA LEU A 8 -44.01 9.55 9.56
C LEU A 8 -43.00 9.48 8.40
N ASN A 9 -42.05 10.43 8.38
CA ASN A 9 -40.97 10.51 7.40
C ASN A 9 -40.01 9.30 7.56
N ALA A 10 -39.35 8.88 6.48
CA ALA A 10 -38.48 7.69 6.42
C ALA A 10 -37.42 7.63 7.54
N LYS A 11 -36.93 8.79 8.00
CA LYS A 11 -35.96 8.88 9.10
C LYS A 11 -36.58 8.52 10.46
N GLN A 12 -37.84 8.88 10.70
CA GLN A 12 -38.56 8.58 11.94
C GLN A 12 -38.94 7.11 12.02
N ARG A 13 -39.40 6.51 10.90
CA ARG A 13 -39.70 5.06 10.81
C ARG A 13 -38.48 4.21 11.16
N ARG A 14 -37.31 4.59 10.66
CA ARG A 14 -36.06 3.86 10.89
C ARG A 14 -35.54 4.01 12.33
N LYS A 15 -35.83 5.13 13.01
CA LYS A 15 -35.51 5.32 14.43
C LYS A 15 -36.41 4.42 15.30
N LEU A 16 -37.71 4.40 15.00
CA LEU A 16 -38.70 3.60 15.73
C LEU A 16 -38.43 2.10 15.60
N LEU A 17 -38.01 1.65 14.40
CA LEU A 17 -37.62 0.26 14.16
C LEU A 17 -36.36 -0.14 14.97
N ARG A 18 -35.37 0.75 15.07
CA ARG A 18 -34.13 0.50 15.84
C ARG A 18 -34.38 0.49 17.34
N GLU A 19 -35.34 1.27 17.81
CA GLU A 19 -35.77 1.32 19.21
C GLU A 19 -36.56 0.07 19.60
N GLN A 20 -37.44 -0.41 18.72
CA GLN A 20 -38.12 -1.70 18.90
C GLN A 20 -37.13 -2.88 18.93
N GLN A 21 -36.11 -2.88 18.05
CA GLN A 21 -35.07 -3.91 18.05
C GLN A 21 -34.18 -3.88 19.31
N ARG A 22 -33.92 -2.70 19.88
CA ARG A 22 -33.19 -2.59 21.16
C ARG A 22 -34.00 -3.14 22.32
N LYS A 23 -35.29 -2.83 22.41
CA LYS A 23 -36.17 -3.36 23.47
C LYS A 23 -36.32 -4.87 23.40
N GLN A 24 -36.30 -5.46 22.19
CA GLN A 24 -36.29 -6.92 22.02
C GLN A 24 -34.94 -7.57 22.39
N ALA A 25 -33.83 -6.87 22.17
CA ALA A 25 -32.50 -7.33 22.59
C ALA A 25 -32.29 -7.21 24.12
N GLU A 26 -32.87 -6.21 24.77
CA GLU A 26 -32.80 -6.05 26.23
C GLU A 26 -33.69 -7.05 26.98
N GLY A 27 -34.80 -7.50 26.37
CA GLY A 27 -35.67 -8.55 26.95
C GLY A 27 -35.14 -9.98 26.83
N THR A 28 -34.09 -10.24 26.03
CA THR A 28 -33.53 -11.58 25.80
C THR A 28 -32.28 -11.88 26.63
N VAL A 29 -31.70 -10.87 27.30
CA VAL A 29 -30.51 -11.04 28.16
C VAL A 29 -30.88 -11.28 29.63
N ALA A 30 -32.14 -11.08 30.03
CA ALA A 30 -32.59 -11.19 31.42
C ALA A 30 -33.09 -12.59 31.85
N THR A 31 -33.07 -13.60 30.98
CA THR A 31 -33.63 -14.95 31.28
C THR A 31 -32.64 -16.10 31.24
N ALA A 32 -31.32 -15.84 31.19
CA ALA A 32 -30.30 -16.89 31.10
C ALA A 32 -29.12 -16.69 32.06
N THR A 33 -29.35 -16.55 33.37
CA THR A 33 -28.32 -16.71 34.41
C THR A 33 -28.93 -17.08 35.78
N THR A 34 -28.97 -18.38 36.09
CA THR A 34 -29.11 -19.08 37.40
C THR A 34 -29.07 -20.57 36.99
N ASP A 35 -28.12 -21.44 37.33
CA ASP A 35 -27.61 -21.84 38.65
C ASP A 35 -26.37 -22.79 38.55
N ILE A 36 -25.42 -22.65 39.51
CA ILE A 36 -24.63 -23.65 40.30
C ILE A 36 -23.71 -24.67 39.55
N LYS A 37 -22.35 -24.69 39.67
CA LYS A 37 -21.34 -24.97 40.75
C LYS A 37 -20.91 -26.46 40.91
N GLN A 38 -19.57 -26.68 40.94
CA GLN A 38 -18.73 -27.74 41.59
C GLN A 38 -18.08 -28.89 40.79
N GLU A 39 -16.74 -28.83 40.76
CA GLU A 39 -15.69 -29.83 41.12
C GLU A 39 -15.77 -31.32 40.72
N ALA A 40 -14.71 -31.79 40.02
CA ALA A 40 -13.71 -32.80 40.45
C ALA A 40 -13.36 -33.93 39.44
N SER A 41 -12.04 -34.22 39.37
CA SER A 41 -11.31 -35.48 39.04
C SER A 41 -11.18 -36.02 37.60
N GLU A 42 -9.92 -36.12 37.15
CA GLU A 42 -9.34 -37.10 36.18
C GLU A 42 -9.38 -38.54 36.77
N PRO A 43 -9.14 -39.70 36.05
CA PRO A 43 -8.19 -39.87 34.91
C PRO A 43 -8.45 -40.98 33.83
N VAL A 44 -7.69 -40.89 32.71
CA VAL A 44 -6.94 -41.96 31.97
C VAL A 44 -7.61 -42.99 31.01
N LYS A 45 -6.90 -43.20 29.87
CA LYS A 45 -6.78 -44.34 28.89
C LYS A 45 -7.75 -44.42 27.68
N GLU A 46 -7.29 -44.37 26.42
CA GLU A 46 -6.42 -45.27 25.60
C GLU A 46 -7.30 -46.16 24.69
N GLU A 47 -7.35 -45.88 23.38
CA GLU A 47 -7.12 -46.80 22.23
C GLU A 47 -8.12 -46.35 21.13
N ALA A 48 -7.96 -46.45 19.82
CA ALA A 48 -6.92 -46.93 18.91
C ALA A 48 -7.26 -46.39 17.49
N VAL A 49 -6.21 -46.18 16.70
CA VAL A 49 -6.07 -46.55 15.27
C VAL A 49 -7.25 -46.33 14.30
N ALA A 50 -7.05 -45.46 13.30
CA ALA A 50 -6.96 -45.88 11.88
C ALA A 50 -6.77 -44.67 10.94
N GLN A 51 -5.67 -44.72 10.19
CA GLN A 51 -5.42 -43.93 8.99
C GLN A 51 -6.27 -44.48 7.84
N SER A 52 -6.80 -43.62 6.96
CA SER A 52 -6.68 -43.78 5.49
C SER A 52 -7.45 -42.69 4.73
N LYS A 53 -6.73 -42.00 3.83
CA LYS A 53 -7.24 -41.56 2.51
C LYS A 53 -6.89 -42.69 1.51
N PRO A 54 -7.29 -42.69 0.22
CA PRO A 54 -8.41 -42.03 -0.51
C PRO A 54 -9.18 -43.02 -1.44
N VAL A 55 -10.11 -42.49 -2.27
CA VAL A 55 -10.42 -42.86 -3.69
C VAL A 55 -11.92 -43.14 -4.00
N LYS A 56 -12.47 -42.21 -4.80
CA LYS A 56 -13.41 -42.25 -5.94
C LYS A 56 -14.50 -43.33 -6.08
N ASN A 57 -15.68 -42.76 -6.43
CA ASN A 57 -16.71 -43.18 -7.41
C ASN A 57 -17.42 -44.52 -7.11
N GLU A 58 -18.76 -44.61 -7.11
CA GLU A 58 -19.62 -44.36 -8.27
C GLU A 58 -21.04 -43.88 -7.91
N ALA A 59 -21.75 -43.50 -8.98
CA ALA A 59 -23.03 -42.84 -9.14
C ALA A 59 -24.21 -43.32 -8.27
N GLN A 60 -25.11 -42.36 -7.95
CA GLN A 60 -26.54 -42.57 -8.17
C GLN A 60 -27.27 -41.25 -8.45
N ASP A 61 -27.80 -41.22 -9.67
CA ASP A 61 -28.88 -40.38 -10.16
C ASP A 61 -30.08 -40.39 -9.20
N GLY A 62 -30.61 -39.20 -8.92
CA GLY A 62 -31.67 -38.97 -7.94
C GLY A 62 -32.28 -37.59 -8.14
N GLY A 63 -32.62 -37.26 -9.39
CA GLY A 63 -33.36 -36.05 -9.71
C GLY A 63 -34.75 -36.07 -9.07
N ALA A 64 -34.91 -35.43 -7.91
CA ALA A 64 -36.23 -35.08 -7.41
C ALA A 64 -36.93 -34.18 -8.45
N GLN A 65 -37.91 -34.75 -9.15
CA GLN A 65 -38.62 -34.10 -10.24
C GLN A 65 -39.61 -33.08 -9.66
N LEU A 66 -39.09 -31.90 -9.29
CA LEU A 66 -39.90 -30.80 -8.77
C LEU A 66 -40.88 -30.31 -9.83
N ASN A 67 -42.16 -30.26 -9.45
CA ASN A 67 -43.23 -29.79 -10.31
C ASN A 67 -42.98 -28.34 -10.76
N ALA A 68 -43.39 -28.00 -11.99
CA ALA A 68 -43.13 -26.69 -12.61
C ALA A 68 -43.58 -25.49 -11.74
N LYS A 69 -44.61 -25.69 -10.92
CA LYS A 69 -45.14 -24.70 -9.97
C LYS A 69 -44.18 -24.43 -8.81
N GLU A 70 -43.50 -25.46 -8.30
CA GLU A 70 -42.57 -25.35 -7.16
C GLU A 70 -41.25 -24.70 -7.58
N ARG A 71 -40.72 -25.06 -8.76
CA ARG A 71 -39.54 -24.38 -9.34
C ARG A 71 -39.76 -22.88 -9.52
N ARG A 72 -40.96 -22.47 -9.98
CA ARG A 72 -41.31 -21.04 -10.11
C ARG A 72 -41.40 -20.34 -8.76
N ARG A 73 -41.91 -21.02 -7.72
CA ARG A 73 -42.06 -20.45 -6.37
C ARG A 73 -40.71 -20.24 -5.70
N LEU A 74 -39.81 -21.22 -5.78
CA LEU A 74 -38.44 -21.14 -5.26
C LEU A 74 -37.62 -20.05 -5.96
N ALA A 75 -37.68 -19.96 -7.29
CA ALA A 75 -37.00 -18.91 -8.05
C ALA A 75 -37.50 -17.48 -7.71
N ARG A 76 -38.76 -17.35 -7.28
CA ARG A 76 -39.34 -16.06 -6.87
C ARG A 76 -38.89 -15.65 -5.47
N LEU A 77 -38.83 -16.61 -4.53
CA LEU A 77 -38.33 -16.41 -3.17
C LEU A 77 -36.84 -16.05 -3.17
N GLU A 78 -36.01 -16.77 -3.95
CA GLU A 78 -34.58 -16.48 -4.09
C GLU A 78 -34.35 -15.06 -4.66
N LYS A 79 -35.15 -14.65 -5.65
CA LYS A 79 -35.12 -13.26 -6.15
C LYS A 79 -35.53 -12.23 -5.10
N GLN A 80 -36.32 -12.58 -4.09
CA GLN A 80 -36.73 -11.65 -3.02
C GLN A 80 -35.67 -11.51 -1.93
N THR A 81 -34.87 -12.55 -1.65
CA THR A 81 -33.83 -12.53 -0.61
C THR A 81 -32.50 -11.90 -1.06
N LEU A 82 -32.27 -11.78 -2.38
CA LEU A 82 -31.03 -11.22 -2.92
C LEU A 82 -30.92 -9.70 -2.75
N ASN A 83 -29.78 -9.24 -2.23
CA ASN A 83 -29.43 -7.82 -2.10
C ASN A 83 -29.35 -7.14 -3.49
N ALA A 84 -29.59 -5.83 -3.55
CA ALA A 84 -29.64 -5.02 -4.78
C ALA A 84 -28.40 -5.17 -5.68
N GLN A 85 -27.22 -5.40 -5.09
CA GLN A 85 -25.99 -5.66 -5.85
C GLN A 85 -26.01 -7.03 -6.55
N GLN A 86 -26.44 -8.09 -5.87
CA GLN A 86 -26.48 -9.45 -6.45
C GLN A 86 -27.56 -9.57 -7.54
N ARG A 87 -28.73 -8.93 -7.35
CA ARG A 87 -29.78 -8.85 -8.39
C ARG A 87 -29.28 -8.20 -9.68
N ARG A 88 -28.48 -7.13 -9.57
CA ARG A 88 -27.87 -6.46 -10.73
C ARG A 88 -26.85 -7.35 -11.44
N LEU A 89 -26.06 -8.11 -10.68
CA LEU A 89 -25.05 -9.03 -11.21
C LEU A 89 -25.69 -10.17 -12.00
N LEU A 90 -26.72 -10.80 -11.44
CA LEU A 90 -27.49 -11.88 -12.09
C LEU A 90 -28.22 -11.38 -13.34
N LYS A 91 -28.83 -10.18 -13.30
CA LYS A 91 -29.46 -9.58 -14.48
C LYS A 91 -28.44 -9.26 -15.58
N ARG A 92 -27.23 -8.84 -15.21
CA ARG A 92 -26.12 -8.60 -16.15
C ARG A 92 -25.58 -9.90 -16.74
N GLN A 93 -25.49 -10.97 -15.95
CA GLN A 93 -25.08 -12.29 -16.42
C GLN A 93 -26.12 -12.93 -17.35
N ALA A 94 -27.42 -12.82 -17.02
CA ALA A 94 -28.49 -13.30 -17.88
C ALA A 94 -28.52 -12.55 -19.22
N LYS A 95 -28.30 -11.23 -19.21
CA LYS A 95 -28.19 -10.43 -20.43
C LYS A 95 -26.97 -10.83 -21.28
N ARG A 96 -25.82 -11.08 -20.66
CA ARG A 96 -24.61 -11.59 -21.35
C ARG A 96 -24.81 -12.98 -21.95
N LYS A 97 -25.58 -13.86 -21.31
CA LYS A 97 -25.91 -15.20 -21.86
C LYS A 97 -26.89 -15.13 -23.03
N ALA A 98 -27.84 -14.19 -23.02
CA ALA A 98 -28.78 -14.00 -24.13
C ALA A 98 -28.14 -13.32 -25.35
N GLU A 99 -27.09 -12.52 -25.14
CA GLU A 99 -26.45 -11.72 -26.20
C GLU A 99 -25.18 -12.36 -26.80
N GLY A 100 -24.76 -13.57 -26.41
CA GLY A 100 -23.77 -14.37 -27.15
C GLY A 100 -22.46 -13.68 -27.55
N VAL A 101 -21.89 -12.80 -26.71
CA VAL A 101 -20.67 -12.02 -27.02
C VAL A 101 -19.59 -12.19 -25.94
N GLU A 102 -18.41 -12.62 -26.41
CA GLU A 102 -17.14 -12.75 -25.67
C GLU A 102 -16.58 -11.37 -25.25
N GLU A 103 -15.74 -11.36 -24.22
CA GLU A 103 -15.54 -10.25 -23.28
C GLU A 103 -14.95 -8.94 -23.83
N LEU A 104 -15.49 -7.80 -23.37
CA LEU A 104 -14.79 -6.52 -23.18
C LEU A 104 -15.49 -5.64 -22.10
N LYS A 105 -14.71 -4.94 -21.28
CA LYS A 105 -15.11 -4.20 -20.06
C LYS A 105 -15.94 -2.91 -20.34
N PRO A 106 -16.79 -2.45 -19.38
CA PRO A 106 -17.87 -1.47 -19.62
C PRO A 106 -17.42 0.01 -19.68
N PRO A 107 -18.22 0.91 -20.30
CA PRO A 107 -17.85 2.31 -20.54
C PRO A 107 -18.11 3.21 -19.33
N VAL A 108 -17.21 4.17 -19.10
CA VAL A 108 -17.31 5.23 -18.08
C VAL A 108 -17.92 6.49 -18.70
N LYS A 109 -18.93 7.07 -18.03
CA LYS A 109 -19.60 8.32 -18.43
C LYS A 109 -18.68 9.54 -18.24
N LYS A 110 -18.68 10.40 -19.26
CA LYS A 110 -17.95 11.68 -19.39
C LYS A 110 -18.38 12.72 -18.35
N GLN A 111 -17.44 13.47 -17.79
CA GLN A 111 -17.56 14.93 -17.61
C GLN A 111 -16.21 15.62 -17.89
N LYS A 112 -16.28 16.71 -18.66
CA LYS A 112 -15.22 17.45 -19.35
C LYS A 112 -14.45 18.41 -18.42
N LYS A 113 -13.13 18.53 -18.64
CA LYS A 113 -12.42 19.78 -19.00
C LYS A 113 -11.02 19.41 -19.51
N ALA A 114 -10.83 19.54 -20.83
CA ALA A 114 -9.66 19.06 -21.56
C ALA A 114 -8.48 20.03 -21.44
N ARG A 115 -7.34 19.54 -20.93
CA ARG A 115 -6.01 20.12 -21.17
C ARG A 115 -5.41 19.30 -22.32
N LYS A 116 -5.06 19.96 -23.43
CA LYS A 116 -4.46 19.38 -24.65
C LYS A 116 -3.36 18.37 -24.29
N GLN A 117 -3.55 17.10 -24.62
CA GLN A 117 -2.51 16.07 -24.59
C GLN A 117 -1.92 15.97 -25.99
N LYS A 118 -0.58 16.02 -26.09
CA LYS A 118 0.15 15.66 -27.31
C LYS A 118 0.15 14.14 -27.43
N THR A 119 -0.08 13.65 -28.64
CA THR A 119 -0.02 12.24 -29.05
C THR A 119 1.36 11.95 -29.63
N ASP A 120 1.96 10.82 -29.25
CA ASP A 120 3.07 10.19 -29.99
C ASP A 120 2.49 9.10 -30.93
N GLU A 121 3.25 8.76 -31.97
CA GLU A 121 2.83 8.06 -33.20
C GLU A 121 2.47 6.56 -33.09
N ASP A 122 2.34 5.99 -31.90
CA ASP A 122 1.95 4.59 -31.73
C ASP A 122 0.70 4.49 -30.86
N GLY A 123 -0.44 4.22 -31.49
CA GLY A 123 -1.83 4.26 -30.97
C GLY A 123 -2.19 3.34 -29.79
N LYS A 124 -1.32 3.18 -28.80
CA LYS A 124 -1.69 2.75 -27.43
C LYS A 124 -1.91 4.00 -26.58
N PRO A 125 -2.89 4.04 -25.66
CA PRO A 125 -2.99 5.14 -24.72
C PRO A 125 -1.70 5.14 -23.90
N ALA A 126 -0.80 6.07 -24.19
CA ALA A 126 0.37 6.32 -23.36
C ALA A 126 -0.17 6.51 -21.95
N LYS A 127 0.08 5.54 -21.07
CA LYS A 127 -0.14 5.72 -19.64
C LYS A 127 0.68 6.95 -19.33
N SER A 128 0.03 8.11 -19.18
CA SER A 128 0.69 9.38 -18.91
C SER A 128 1.65 9.12 -17.78
N ILE A 129 2.95 9.01 -18.08
CA ILE A 129 3.94 8.77 -17.04
C ILE A 129 3.78 9.99 -16.15
N HIS A 130 3.35 9.76 -14.91
CA HIS A 130 3.18 10.85 -13.98
C HIS A 130 4.61 11.26 -13.61
N LEU A 131 5.18 12.16 -14.40
CA LEU A 131 6.50 12.75 -14.21
C LEU A 131 6.46 13.79 -13.10
N THR A 132 5.78 13.44 -12.00
CA THR A 132 5.61 14.31 -10.85
C THR A 132 6.05 13.56 -9.60
N LEU A 133 7.01 14.13 -8.91
CA LEU A 133 7.51 13.64 -7.64
C LEU A 133 6.87 14.43 -6.51
N PHE A 134 6.67 13.74 -5.39
CA PHE A 134 6.40 14.34 -4.11
C PHE A 134 7.73 14.49 -3.36
N VAL A 135 7.99 15.68 -2.85
CA VAL A 135 9.12 15.95 -1.96
C VAL A 135 8.58 16.34 -0.60
N GLY A 136 8.91 15.55 0.42
CA GLY A 136 8.53 15.75 1.80
C GLY A 136 9.73 16.01 2.70
N GLN A 137 9.45 16.32 3.97
CA GLN A 137 10.45 16.55 5.01
C GLN A 137 11.40 17.72 4.68
N LEU A 138 10.96 18.67 3.86
CA LEU A 138 11.75 19.86 3.56
C LEU A 138 11.85 20.76 4.81
N PRO A 139 13.00 21.42 5.04
CA PRO A 139 13.11 22.48 6.04
C PRO A 139 12.06 23.57 5.82
N PHE A 140 11.48 24.11 6.89
CA PHE A 140 10.50 25.20 6.76
C PHE A 140 11.11 26.51 6.22
N ARG A 141 12.44 26.64 6.33
CA ARG A 141 13.23 27.74 5.78
C ARG A 141 13.69 27.50 4.33
N ALA A 142 13.37 26.35 3.73
CA ALA A 142 13.77 26.05 2.37
C ALA A 142 13.09 27.02 1.39
N THR A 143 13.90 27.66 0.55
CA THR A 143 13.44 28.51 -0.56
C THR A 143 13.31 27.70 -1.84
N GLU A 144 12.52 28.20 -2.80
CA GLU A 144 12.41 27.62 -4.13
C GLU A 144 13.78 27.49 -4.80
N GLU A 145 14.64 28.50 -4.67
CA GLU A 145 16.01 28.49 -5.20
C GLU A 145 16.85 27.37 -4.59
N SER A 146 16.79 27.16 -3.27
CA SER A 146 17.55 26.08 -2.62
C SER A 146 17.11 24.70 -3.12
N ILE A 147 15.80 24.53 -3.36
CA ILE A 147 15.24 23.28 -3.89
C ILE A 147 15.67 23.10 -5.34
N ARG A 148 15.56 24.14 -6.18
CA ARG A 148 16.02 24.10 -7.58
C ARG A 148 17.51 23.76 -7.69
N LYS A 149 18.35 24.38 -6.85
CA LYS A 149 19.79 24.07 -6.79
C LYS A 149 20.03 22.62 -6.38
N HIS A 150 19.28 22.11 -5.41
CA HIS A 150 19.42 20.73 -4.93
C HIS A 150 19.03 19.67 -5.96
N PHE A 151 18.11 20.00 -6.87
CA PHE A 151 17.62 19.14 -7.94
C PHE A 151 18.17 19.53 -9.33
N ALA A 152 19.26 20.29 -9.39
CA ALA A 152 19.82 20.80 -10.65
C ALA A 152 20.18 19.69 -11.66
N GLU A 153 20.60 18.52 -11.18
CA GLU A 153 20.88 17.33 -12.01
C GLU A 153 19.64 16.79 -12.75
N ALA A 154 18.43 17.06 -12.24
CA ALA A 154 17.19 16.72 -12.92
C ALA A 154 16.85 17.71 -14.05
N GLY A 155 17.63 18.77 -14.23
CA GLY A 155 17.45 19.78 -15.27
C GLY A 155 16.25 20.70 -15.02
N ASP A 156 15.50 20.98 -16.08
CA ASP A 156 14.32 21.85 -16.03
C ASP A 156 13.18 21.25 -15.20
N ILE A 157 13.02 21.77 -13.98
CA ILE A 157 11.94 21.38 -13.08
C ILE A 157 10.88 22.47 -12.90
N LYS A 158 9.62 22.05 -12.80
CA LYS A 158 8.51 22.90 -12.33
C LYS A 158 8.23 22.58 -10.87
N LEU A 159 8.47 23.55 -9.99
CA LEU A 159 8.25 23.41 -8.56
C LEU A 159 6.87 23.92 -8.15
N ARG A 160 6.20 23.19 -7.26
CA ARG A 160 4.98 23.61 -6.58
C ARG A 160 5.12 23.37 -5.08
N MET A 161 5.48 24.41 -4.34
CA MET A 161 5.57 24.38 -2.88
C MET A 161 4.17 24.39 -2.26
N LEU A 162 3.94 23.52 -1.28
CA LEU A 162 2.68 23.45 -0.57
C LEU A 162 2.71 24.40 0.64
N THR A 163 1.83 25.39 0.63
CA THR A 163 1.62 26.32 1.74
C THR A 163 0.31 26.02 2.43
N ASP A 164 0.23 26.31 3.73
CA ASP A 164 -1.04 26.31 4.44
C ASP A 164 -1.95 27.42 3.90
N LYS A 165 -3.25 27.14 3.79
CA LYS A 165 -4.23 28.09 3.26
C LYS A 165 -4.50 29.25 4.22
N LYS A 166 -4.44 28.99 5.53
CA LYS A 166 -4.73 29.99 6.56
C LYS A 166 -3.50 30.84 6.87
N THR A 167 -2.40 30.19 7.23
CA THR A 167 -1.19 30.90 7.68
C THR A 167 -0.27 31.33 6.54
N LYS A 168 -0.50 30.84 5.31
CA LYS A 168 0.38 31.02 4.13
C LYS A 168 1.83 30.53 4.34
N LYS A 169 2.12 29.88 5.47
CA LYS A 169 3.44 29.33 5.79
C LYS A 169 3.70 28.07 4.96
N PHE A 170 4.97 27.85 4.63
CA PHE A 170 5.41 26.66 3.94
C PHE A 170 5.22 25.41 4.81
N LYS A 171 4.66 24.34 4.24
CA LYS A 171 4.34 23.10 4.96
C LYS A 171 5.53 22.13 5.04
N GLY A 172 6.66 22.43 4.42
CA GLY A 172 7.76 21.47 4.32
C GLY A 172 7.52 20.37 3.29
N THR A 173 6.60 20.59 2.34
CA THR A 173 6.31 19.66 1.25
C THR A 173 6.18 20.38 -0.09
N ALA A 174 6.62 19.75 -1.17
CA ALA A 174 6.54 20.29 -2.53
C ALA A 174 6.24 19.19 -3.54
N PHE A 175 5.74 19.57 -4.70
CA PHE A 175 5.68 18.71 -5.88
C PHE A 175 6.66 19.21 -6.93
N ILE A 176 7.38 18.29 -7.55
CA ILE A 176 8.30 18.57 -8.65
C ILE A 176 7.76 17.88 -9.89
N GLU A 177 7.48 18.64 -10.94
CA GLU A 177 7.12 18.11 -12.26
C GLU A 177 8.35 18.21 -13.18
N VAL A 178 8.74 17.08 -13.76
CA VAL A 178 9.89 16.93 -14.67
C VAL A 178 9.40 16.61 -16.09
N LYS A 179 10.23 16.91 -17.09
CA LYS A 179 9.88 16.67 -18.51
C LYS A 179 10.26 15.25 -18.99
N ASP A 180 11.35 14.70 -18.47
CA ASP A 180 11.95 13.47 -18.99
C ASP A 180 12.02 12.35 -17.96
N SER A 181 12.06 11.10 -18.45
CA SER A 181 12.29 9.93 -17.59
C SER A 181 13.68 9.94 -16.95
N LYS A 182 14.69 10.46 -17.66
CA LYS A 182 16.05 10.65 -17.10
C LYS A 182 16.05 11.62 -15.92
N ALA A 183 15.35 12.76 -16.09
CA ALA A 183 15.14 13.75 -15.04
C ALA A 183 14.39 13.17 -13.83
N LEU A 184 13.41 12.28 -14.07
CA LEU A 184 12.71 11.56 -13.00
C LEU A 184 13.67 10.66 -12.20
N GLY A 185 14.53 9.90 -12.88
CA GLY A 185 15.54 9.06 -12.25
C GLY A 185 16.54 9.87 -11.42
N ALA A 186 17.03 10.98 -11.96
CA ALA A 186 17.93 11.91 -11.26
C ALA A 186 17.25 12.58 -10.07
N ALA A 187 15.97 12.93 -10.15
CA ALA A 187 15.25 13.45 -8.99
C ALA A 187 15.06 12.38 -7.90
N LEU A 188 14.74 11.13 -8.29
CA LEU A 188 14.58 10.02 -7.36
C LEU A 188 15.89 9.62 -6.67
N SER A 189 17.05 9.77 -7.32
CA SER A 189 18.34 9.50 -6.68
C SER A 189 18.68 10.47 -5.55
N ARG A 190 18.01 11.64 -5.48
CA ARG A 190 18.14 12.60 -4.37
C ARG A 190 17.32 12.22 -3.14
N HIS A 191 16.63 11.08 -3.13
CA HIS A 191 15.95 10.57 -1.95
C HIS A 191 16.95 10.38 -0.78
N HIS A 192 16.57 10.79 0.43
CA HIS A 192 17.37 10.73 1.66
C HIS A 192 18.62 11.62 1.74
N THR A 193 18.87 12.45 0.71
CA THR A 193 19.93 13.47 0.75
C THR A 193 19.62 14.57 1.77
N LEU A 194 20.66 15.27 2.21
CA LEU A 194 20.54 16.39 3.14
C LEU A 194 20.24 17.70 2.42
N LEU A 195 19.27 18.44 2.95
CA LEU A 195 19.00 19.84 2.59
C LEU A 195 18.93 20.67 3.88
N GLN A 196 19.86 21.60 4.05
CA GLN A 196 19.97 22.47 5.24
C GLN A 196 19.95 21.66 6.56
N GLY A 197 20.70 20.56 6.64
CA GLY A 197 20.78 19.71 7.83
C GLY A 197 19.56 18.82 8.08
N ARG A 198 18.65 18.68 7.10
CA ARG A 198 17.51 17.77 7.21
C ARG A 198 17.44 16.83 6.01
N ARG A 199 17.27 15.53 6.28
CA ARG A 199 17.05 14.53 5.23
C ARG A 199 15.71 14.73 4.55
N ILE A 200 15.72 14.82 3.23
CA ILE A 200 14.50 14.99 2.42
C ILE A 200 13.98 13.63 1.96
N ASN A 201 12.66 13.54 1.81
CA ASN A 201 12.01 12.36 1.25
C ASN A 201 11.52 12.66 -0.17
N VAL A 202 11.97 11.91 -1.17
CA VAL A 202 11.54 12.05 -2.57
C VAL A 202 10.81 10.79 -3.02
N GLU A 203 9.55 10.89 -3.41
CA GLU A 203 8.71 9.73 -3.77
C GLU A 203 7.92 9.98 -5.06
N LEU A 204 7.54 8.92 -5.75
CA LEU A 204 6.60 9.01 -6.88
C LEU A 204 5.20 9.39 -6.39
N THR A 205 4.55 10.33 -7.08
CA THR A 205 3.19 10.74 -6.69
C THR A 205 2.13 9.72 -7.10
N ALA A 206 1.23 9.38 -6.17
CA ALA A 206 -0.01 8.68 -6.50
C ALA A 206 -1.08 9.74 -6.84
N GLY A 207 -1.36 9.93 -8.13
CA GLY A 207 -2.42 10.83 -8.59
C GLY A 207 -3.81 10.45 -8.03
N GLY A 208 -4.64 11.46 -7.77
CA GLY A 208 -6.07 11.31 -7.42
C GLY A 208 -6.38 10.70 -6.03
N GLY A 209 -7.67 10.65 -5.66
CA GLY A 209 -8.18 9.87 -4.52
C GLY A 209 -8.23 10.56 -3.14
N GLY A 210 -7.52 11.66 -2.93
CA GLY A 210 -7.48 12.32 -1.61
C GLY A 210 -6.84 11.47 -0.50
N ASN A 211 -6.55 12.06 0.65
CA ASN A 211 -5.75 11.40 1.70
C ASN A 211 -6.48 10.25 2.40
N LYS A 212 -7.82 10.19 2.32
CA LYS A 212 -8.63 9.14 2.96
C LYS A 212 -8.82 7.90 2.10
N SER A 213 -8.44 7.94 0.82
CA SER A 213 -8.59 6.79 -0.08
C SER A 213 -7.61 5.68 0.29
N GLU A 214 -8.15 4.51 0.62
CA GLU A 214 -7.38 3.29 0.85
C GLU A 214 -6.61 2.85 -0.39
N ASN A 215 -7.26 2.85 -1.56
CA ASN A 215 -6.59 2.51 -2.83
C ASN A 215 -5.36 3.40 -3.10
N ARG A 216 -5.43 4.70 -2.74
CA ARG A 216 -4.30 5.61 -2.87
C ARG A 216 -3.18 5.24 -1.89
N ARG A 217 -3.52 4.95 -0.62
CA ARG A 217 -2.55 4.54 0.40
C ARG A 217 -1.81 3.28 -0.04
N ASN A 218 -2.54 2.24 -0.43
CA ASN A 218 -1.97 0.98 -0.91
C ASN A 218 -1.06 1.21 -2.13
N LYS A 219 -1.45 2.08 -3.07
CA LYS A 219 -0.61 2.43 -4.21
C LYS A 219 0.69 3.12 -3.78
N ILE A 220 0.62 4.08 -2.85
CA ILE A 220 1.81 4.75 -2.30
C ILE A 220 2.72 3.72 -1.62
N ASP A 221 2.17 2.84 -0.79
CA ASP A 221 2.95 1.83 -0.09
C ASP A 221 3.64 0.87 -1.06
N THR A 222 2.96 0.43 -2.12
CA THR A 222 3.59 -0.39 -3.16
C THR A 222 4.70 0.35 -3.91
N MET A 223 4.56 1.66 -4.16
CA MET A 223 5.60 2.46 -4.81
C MET A 223 6.80 2.68 -3.88
N ARG A 224 6.55 2.96 -2.59
CA ARG A 224 7.61 3.09 -1.57
C ARG A 224 8.38 1.79 -1.39
N LYS A 225 7.68 0.65 -1.32
CA LYS A 225 8.33 -0.66 -1.24
C LYS A 225 9.25 -0.89 -2.43
N LYS A 226 8.74 -0.69 -3.66
CA LYS A 226 9.56 -0.81 -4.88
C LYS A 226 10.78 0.13 -4.87
N GLN A 227 10.60 1.37 -4.41
CA GLN A 227 11.69 2.33 -4.30
C GLN A 227 12.74 1.88 -3.28
N SER A 228 12.31 1.36 -2.13
CA SER A 228 13.18 0.78 -1.10
C SER A 228 13.95 -0.43 -1.64
N ASP A 229 13.26 -1.34 -2.34
CA ASP A 229 13.88 -2.53 -2.94
C ASP A 229 14.97 -2.12 -3.94
N VAL A 230 14.70 -1.13 -4.80
CA VAL A 230 15.70 -0.57 -5.72
C VAL A 230 16.89 0.05 -4.98
N GLN A 231 16.66 0.73 -3.85
CA GLN A 231 17.73 1.32 -3.04
C GLN A 231 18.60 0.25 -2.39
N VAL A 232 18.00 -0.83 -1.87
CA VAL A 232 18.71 -1.98 -1.31
C VAL A 232 19.57 -2.66 -2.38
N GLU A 233 19.03 -2.90 -3.58
CA GLU A 233 19.79 -3.51 -4.68
C GLU A 233 20.96 -2.63 -5.14
N LYS A 234 20.77 -1.31 -5.23
CA LYS A 234 21.87 -0.36 -5.50
C LYS A 234 22.96 -0.41 -4.42
N THR A 235 22.55 -0.52 -3.16
CA THR A 235 23.45 -0.60 -2.01
C THR A 235 24.27 -1.89 -2.04
N LYS A 236 23.63 -3.03 -2.33
CA LYS A 236 24.32 -4.31 -2.52
C LYS A 236 25.32 -4.24 -3.67
N ALA A 237 24.94 -3.67 -4.81
CA ALA A 237 25.83 -3.50 -5.95
C ALA A 237 27.04 -2.60 -5.62
N LEU A 238 26.83 -1.55 -4.83
CA LEU A 238 27.90 -0.68 -4.34
C LEU A 238 28.88 -1.42 -3.44
N ILE A 239 28.36 -2.21 -2.49
CA ILE A 239 29.17 -3.04 -1.58
C ILE A 239 29.94 -4.09 -2.39
N GLN A 240 29.29 -4.79 -3.30
CA GLN A 240 29.93 -5.81 -4.14
C GLN A 240 31.09 -5.22 -4.95
N LYS A 241 30.91 -4.03 -5.53
CA LYS A 241 31.98 -3.30 -6.22
C LYS A 241 33.18 -2.99 -5.30
N HIS A 242 32.93 -2.71 -4.02
CA HIS A 242 34.00 -2.51 -3.03
C HIS A 242 34.62 -3.82 -2.56
N ILE A 243 33.93 -4.95 -2.63
CA ILE A 243 34.52 -6.26 -2.33
C ILE A 243 35.42 -6.72 -3.49
N ASP A 244 34.98 -6.50 -4.73
CA ASP A 244 35.70 -6.96 -5.93
C ASP A 244 36.88 -6.05 -6.30
N GLY A 245 36.88 -4.80 -5.81
CA GLY A 245 37.91 -3.83 -6.15
C GLY A 245 39.21 -4.06 -5.38
N ARG A 246 40.32 -4.20 -6.11
CA ARG A 246 41.66 -4.48 -5.54
C ARG A 246 42.20 -3.41 -4.58
N GLU A 247 41.65 -2.20 -4.62
CA GLU A 247 42.05 -1.08 -3.75
C GLU A 247 41.30 -1.07 -2.41
N TYR A 248 40.30 -1.94 -2.25
CA TYR A 248 39.46 -1.99 -1.06
C TYR A 248 39.79 -3.21 -0.21
N LYS A 249 39.86 -2.99 1.11
CA LYS A 249 40.13 -4.01 2.13
C LYS A 249 38.86 -4.72 2.63
N LEU A 250 37.69 -4.33 2.12
CA LEU A 250 36.39 -4.87 2.53
C LEU A 250 36.21 -6.29 1.97
N GLN A 251 35.98 -7.26 2.84
CA GLN A 251 35.70 -8.64 2.42
C GLN A 251 34.20 -8.94 2.55
N LYS A 252 33.75 -9.99 1.85
CA LYS A 252 32.35 -10.45 1.93
C LYS A 252 31.95 -10.81 3.37
N ASP A 253 32.86 -11.40 4.12
CA ASP A 253 32.63 -11.78 5.52
C ASP A 253 32.59 -10.57 6.47
N ASP A 254 32.98 -9.38 6.04
CA ASP A 254 32.91 -8.16 6.85
C ASP A 254 31.52 -7.52 6.82
N VAL A 255 30.62 -7.97 5.92
CA VAL A 255 29.31 -7.37 5.67
C VAL A 255 28.16 -8.29 6.09
N ASP A 256 27.32 -7.81 6.99
CA ASP A 256 26.07 -8.47 7.40
C ASP A 256 24.83 -7.81 6.76
N GLU A 257 23.69 -8.53 6.72
CA GLU A 257 22.40 -7.99 6.26
C GLU A 257 22.02 -6.68 6.97
N ARG A 258 22.29 -6.57 8.27
CA ARG A 258 22.03 -5.36 9.07
C ARG A 258 22.79 -4.14 8.54
N MET A 259 23.99 -4.33 7.98
CA MET A 259 24.77 -3.24 7.38
C MET A 259 24.19 -2.81 6.05
N ILE A 260 23.70 -3.77 5.25
CA ILE A 260 23.04 -3.50 3.98
C ILE A 260 21.78 -2.67 4.23
N ASP A 261 20.95 -3.08 5.19
CA ASP A 261 19.76 -2.34 5.59
C ASP A 261 20.12 -0.93 6.06
N PHE A 262 21.18 -0.81 6.87
CA PHE A 262 21.63 0.47 7.39
C PHE A 262 22.15 1.40 6.28
N LEU A 263 22.98 0.89 5.38
CA LEU A 263 23.50 1.65 4.22
C LEU A 263 22.38 2.05 3.26
N SER A 264 21.35 1.20 3.09
CA SER A 264 20.20 1.51 2.24
C SER A 264 19.35 2.67 2.76
N TRP A 265 19.50 3.02 4.05
CA TRP A 265 18.85 4.17 4.66
C TRP A 265 19.50 5.51 4.25
N PHE A 266 20.70 5.48 3.67
CA PHE A 266 21.39 6.66 3.17
C PHE A 266 21.22 6.82 1.66
N ASP A 267 21.47 8.04 1.18
CA ASP A 267 21.68 8.26 -0.24
C ASP A 267 22.98 7.58 -0.71
N TYR A 268 23.09 7.40 -2.03
CA TYR A 268 24.22 6.69 -2.64
C TYR A 268 25.58 7.26 -2.26
N GLU A 269 25.72 8.59 -2.24
CA GLU A 269 27.00 9.24 -1.95
C GLU A 269 27.39 9.10 -0.48
N THR A 270 26.44 9.26 0.43
CA THR A 270 26.73 9.06 1.86
C THR A 270 27.07 7.59 2.17
N ALA A 271 26.39 6.64 1.54
CA ALA A 271 26.74 5.22 1.65
C ALA A 271 28.15 4.92 1.12
N LYS A 272 28.52 5.54 0.00
CA LYS A 272 29.87 5.42 -0.58
C LYS A 272 30.94 5.97 0.37
N LYS A 273 30.73 7.15 0.94
CA LYS A 273 31.65 7.75 1.93
C LYS A 273 31.85 6.86 3.15
N ALA A 274 30.80 6.21 3.64
CA ALA A 274 30.90 5.30 4.77
C ALA A 274 31.76 4.06 4.46
N LEU A 275 31.67 3.53 3.24
CA LEU A 275 32.51 2.43 2.76
C LEU A 275 33.97 2.86 2.57
N GLU A 276 34.20 4.04 2.00
CA GLU A 276 35.54 4.63 1.84
C GLU A 276 36.20 4.87 3.19
N GLU A 277 35.44 5.35 4.18
CA GLU A 277 35.98 5.54 5.52
C GLU A 277 36.34 4.20 6.19
N TYR A 278 35.50 3.18 6.04
CA TYR A 278 35.86 1.84 6.50
C TYR A 278 37.18 1.38 5.87
N ASN A 279 37.35 1.56 4.56
CA ASN A 279 38.59 1.17 3.87
C ASN A 279 39.82 1.93 4.38
N ARG A 280 39.66 3.22 4.70
CA ARG A 280 40.73 4.05 5.28
C ARG A 280 41.12 3.59 6.68
N CYS A 281 40.14 3.25 7.51
CA CYS A 281 40.35 3.01 8.94
C CYS A 281 40.60 1.53 9.29
N VAL A 282 40.21 0.59 8.43
CA VAL A 282 40.41 -0.84 8.69
C VAL A 282 41.90 -1.19 8.62
N SER A 283 42.38 -1.81 9.69
CA SER A 283 43.74 -2.31 9.85
C SER A 283 43.69 -3.76 10.34
N ASP A 284 44.80 -4.50 10.20
CA ASP A 284 44.89 -5.91 10.57
C ASP A 284 44.72 -6.15 12.08
N ARG A 285 44.80 -5.10 12.90
CA ARG A 285 44.58 -5.15 14.35
C ARG A 285 43.10 -5.24 14.74
N VAL A 286 42.18 -5.04 13.79
CA VAL A 286 40.73 -5.07 14.06
C VAL A 286 40.24 -6.52 14.07
N ASN A 287 40.08 -7.09 15.25
CA ASN A 287 39.61 -8.48 15.41
C ASN A 287 38.13 -8.66 15.01
N ASN A 288 37.26 -7.69 15.30
CA ASN A 288 35.84 -7.73 14.95
C ASN A 288 35.50 -6.64 13.92
N ARG A 289 35.83 -6.93 12.66
CA ARG A 289 35.61 -6.03 11.53
C ARG A 289 34.13 -5.68 11.33
N LYS A 290 33.22 -6.62 11.59
CA LYS A 290 31.77 -6.40 11.52
C LYS A 290 31.31 -5.34 12.51
N ALA A 291 31.68 -5.50 13.79
CA ALA A 291 31.31 -4.55 14.83
C ALA A 291 31.94 -3.17 14.60
N PHE A 292 33.19 -3.15 14.14
CA PHE A 292 33.89 -1.92 13.77
C PHE A 292 33.15 -1.15 12.67
N PHE A 293 32.78 -1.84 11.57
CA PHE A 293 32.05 -1.19 10.48
C PHE A 293 30.67 -0.72 10.93
N MET A 294 29.93 -1.51 11.71
CA MET A 294 28.68 -1.07 12.33
C MET A 294 28.85 0.18 13.20
N GLY A 295 30.00 0.34 13.88
CA GLY A 295 30.35 1.54 14.65
C GLY A 295 30.47 2.78 13.77
N ILE A 296 31.19 2.68 12.65
CA ILE A 296 31.30 3.75 11.64
C ILE A 296 29.90 4.13 11.15
N LEU A 297 29.11 3.14 10.72
CA LEU A 297 27.75 3.36 10.23
C LEU A 297 26.86 4.08 11.26
N LYS A 298 26.87 3.65 12.53
CA LYS A 298 26.11 4.33 13.61
C LYS A 298 26.49 5.80 13.76
N ARG A 299 27.79 6.14 13.64
CA ARG A 299 28.25 7.53 13.66
C ARG A 299 27.73 8.31 12.45
N PHE A 300 27.78 7.75 11.25
CA PHE A 300 27.20 8.38 10.04
C PHE A 300 25.72 8.68 10.17
N ARG A 301 24.94 7.85 10.90
CA ARG A 301 23.52 8.13 11.15
C ARG A 301 23.28 9.30 12.09
N GLN A 302 24.20 9.57 13.00
CA GLN A 302 24.08 10.68 13.95
C GLN A 302 24.55 12.00 13.35
N THR A 303 25.61 11.93 12.54
CA THR A 303 26.26 13.08 11.89
C THR A 303 25.74 13.37 10.49
N ASP A 304 24.92 12.45 9.94
CA ASP A 304 24.53 12.40 8.55
C ASP A 304 25.72 12.44 7.56
N GLY A 305 26.91 12.01 7.99
CA GLY A 305 28.13 12.02 7.18
C GLY A 305 28.80 13.39 7.02
N VAL A 306 28.46 14.35 7.89
CA VAL A 306 29.17 15.63 8.05
C VAL A 306 30.05 15.50 9.29
N GLU A 307 31.38 15.45 9.09
CA GLU A 307 32.36 15.55 10.18
C GLU A 307 32.35 16.96 10.81
#